data_AF-A0AAV5E5C7-F1
#
_entry.id   AF-A0AAV5E5C7-F1
#
_cell.length_a   1.000
_cell.length_b   1.000
_cell.length_c   1.000
_cell.angle_alpha   90.00
_cell.angle_beta   90.00
_cell.angle_gamma   90.00
#
_symmetry.space_group_name_H-M   'P 1'
#
loop_
_entity.id
_entity.type
_entity.pdbx_description
1 polymer ?
#
loop_
_entity_poly.entity_id
_entity_poly.type
_entity_poly.pdbx_seq_one_letter_code
_entity_poly.pdbx_strand_id
1 'polypeptide(L)' 'MFYERPEPRSGIHRMVFVLFRQLGRGTVFAPDMRHNFNCREFARQYHLDIVASTYFNCQREAGSGGRRFRPESS' A
#
# COMPACT_ATOMS: atom_id res chain seq x y z
N MET A 1 -11.18 -2.08 10.98
CA MET A 1 -10.64 -1.82 9.63
C MET A 1 -10.79 -3.08 8.79
N PHE A 2 -11.44 -3.01 7.63
CA PHE A 2 -11.60 -4.17 6.74
C PHE A 2 -10.62 -4.09 5.56
N TYR A 3 -10.44 -5.19 4.83
CA TYR A 3 -9.69 -5.13 3.57
C TYR A 3 -10.49 -4.34 2.53
N GLU A 4 -9.84 -3.43 1.83
CA GLU A 4 -10.40 -2.71 0.68
C GLU A 4 -9.56 -3.02 -0.55
N ARG A 5 -10.22 -3.38 -1.65
CA ARG A 5 -9.53 -3.72 -2.89
C ARG A 5 -8.79 -2.48 -3.45
N PRO A 6 -7.56 -2.63 -3.98
CA PRO A 6 -6.86 -1.49 -4.56
C PRO A 6 -7.50 -0.99 -5.86
N GLU A 7 -7.71 0.32 -5.97
CA GLU A 7 -8.27 0.99 -7.16
C GLU A 7 -7.38 2.17 -7.61
N PRO A 8 -6.13 1.93 -8.05
CA PRO A 8 -5.24 3.01 -8.47
C PRO A 8 -5.78 3.71 -9.73
N ARG A 9 -5.86 5.05 -9.70
CA ARG A 9 -6.38 5.86 -10.81
C ARG A 9 -5.33 6.21 -11.87
N SER A 10 -4.08 6.35 -11.46
CA SER A 10 -2.97 6.79 -12.32
C SER A 10 -1.65 6.24 -11.81
N GLY A 11 -0.78 5.82 -12.73
CA GLY A 11 0.54 5.29 -12.45
C GLY A 11 0.55 3.85 -11.96
N ILE A 12 1.74 3.39 -11.57
CA ILE A 12 1.96 2.08 -10.94
C ILE A 12 2.16 2.31 -9.45
N HIS A 13 1.29 1.72 -8.64
CA HIS A 13 1.28 1.84 -7.19
C HIS A 13 1.86 0.59 -6.55
N ARG A 14 2.58 0.74 -5.45
CA ARG A 14 3.05 -0.39 -4.64
C ARG A 14 2.02 -0.67 -3.53
N MET A 15 1.43 -1.84 -3.54
CA MET A 15 0.59 -2.33 -2.46
C MET A 15 1.48 -3.14 -1.51
N VAL A 16 1.71 -2.59 -0.31
CA VAL A 16 2.71 -3.10 0.63
C VAL A 16 2.03 -3.85 1.76
N PHE A 17 2.50 -5.07 2.03
CA PHE A 17 2.17 -5.81 3.24
C PHE A 17 3.34 -5.76 4.21
N VAL A 18 3.08 -5.40 5.47
CA VAL A 18 4.07 -5.38 6.55
C VAL A 18 3.52 -6.20 7.70
N LEU A 19 4.33 -7.13 8.21
CA LEU A 19 4.02 -7.91 9.39
C LEU A 19 4.82 -7.38 10.58
N PHE A 20 4.12 -7.14 11.68
CA PHE A 20 4.67 -6.62 12.92
C PHE A 20 4.60 -7.65 14.03
N ARG A 21 5.63 -7.68 14.88
CA ARG A 21 5.60 -8.40 16.15
C ARG A 21 5.04 -7.49 17.25
N GLN A 22 3.96 -7.93 17.89
CA GLN A 22 3.38 -7.26 19.05
C GLN A 22 4.06 -7.70 20.36
N LEU A 23 4.10 -6.80 21.34
CA LEU A 23 4.54 -7.13 22.71
C LEU A 23 3.52 -7.99 23.48
N GLY A 24 2.24 -7.95 23.08
CA GLY A 24 1.16 -8.71 23.71
C GLY A 24 -0.14 -8.66 22.92
N ARG A 25 -1.14 -9.41 23.38
CA ARG A 25 -2.49 -9.41 22.77
C ARG A 25 -3.26 -8.15 23.20
N GLY A 26 -4.10 -7.62 22.30
CA GLY A 26 -4.97 -6.47 22.60
C GLY A 26 -4.23 -5.13 22.76
N THR A 27 -2.99 -5.01 22.29
CA THR A 27 -2.16 -3.80 22.45
C THR A 27 -2.17 -2.87 21.25
N VAL A 28 -2.84 -3.23 20.15
CA VAL A 28 -2.83 -2.49 18.89
C VAL A 28 -4.26 -2.19 18.47
N PHE A 29 -4.52 -0.93 18.11
CA PHE A 29 -5.84 -0.46 17.69
C PHE A 29 -5.77 0.10 16.27
N ALA A 30 -6.87 -0.01 15.54
CA ALA A 30 -6.95 0.51 14.18
C ALA A 30 -7.01 2.05 14.19
N PRO A 31 -6.41 2.73 13.20
CA PRO A 31 -6.62 4.14 13.01
C PRO A 31 -8.06 4.42 12.54
N ASP A 32 -8.56 5.62 12.84
CA ASP A 32 -9.92 6.04 12.44
C ASP A 32 -10.05 6.27 10.93
N MET A 33 -8.96 6.66 10.27
CA MET A 33 -8.94 7.00 8.84
C MET A 33 -7.82 6.26 8.09
N ARG A 34 -8.09 5.91 6.82
CA ARG A 34 -7.11 5.24 5.93
C ARG A 34 -6.09 6.20 5.33
N HIS A 35 -6.58 7.36 4.90
CA HIS A 35 -5.76 8.32 4.17
C HIS A 35 -4.69 8.88 5.11
N ASN A 36 -3.52 9.20 4.55
CA ASN A 36 -2.38 9.72 5.31
C ASN A 36 -1.85 8.79 6.42
N PHE A 37 -2.13 7.48 6.35
CA PHE A 37 -1.54 6.51 7.27
C PHE A 37 -0.01 6.43 7.10
N ASN A 38 0.72 6.46 8.22
CA ASN A 38 2.16 6.30 8.25
C ASN A 38 2.57 5.05 9.02
N CYS A 39 3.11 4.06 8.30
CA CYS A 39 3.51 2.77 8.84
C CYS A 39 4.62 2.86 9.91
N ARG A 40 5.56 3.81 9.77
CA ARG A 40 6.65 4.02 10.74
C ARG A 40 6.14 4.67 12.02
N GLU A 41 5.26 5.66 11.90
CA GLU A 41 4.62 6.30 13.06
C GLU A 41 3.80 5.30 13.86
N PHE A 42 2.99 4.51 13.16
CA PHE A 42 2.18 3.45 13.77
C PHE A 42 3.03 2.42 14.53
N ALA A 43 4.14 1.97 13.92
CA ALA A 43 5.06 1.04 14.58
C ALA A 43 5.67 1.64 15.85
N ARG A 44 6.06 2.91 15.81
CA ARG A 44 6.61 3.60 16.99
C ARG A 44 5.58 3.76 18.10
N GLN A 45 4.36 4.20 17.77
CA GLN A 45 3.28 4.42 18.74
C GLN A 45 2.95 3.13 19.51
N TYR A 46 2.93 1.99 18.82
CA TYR A 46 2.57 0.70 19.40
C TYR A 46 3.76 -0.19 19.79
N HIS A 47 4.98 0.35 19.75
CA HIS A 47 6.21 -0.38 20.08
C HIS A 47 6.35 -1.70 19.32
N LEU A 48 6.18 -1.64 18.00
CA LEU A 48 6.16 -2.78 17.10
C LEU A 48 7.47 -2.94 16.33
N ASP A 49 7.91 -4.19 16.17
CA ASP A 49 9.04 -4.54 15.32
C ASP A 49 8.57 -5.10 13.98
N ILE A 50 9.16 -4.65 12.88
CA ILE A 50 8.93 -5.25 11.55
C ILE A 50 9.64 -6.59 11.49
N VAL A 51 8.91 -7.67 11.17
CA VAL A 51 9.48 -9.02 11.02
C VAL A 51 9.46 -9.53 9.58
N ALA A 52 8.56 -8.99 8.74
CA ALA A 52 8.53 -9.28 7.32
C ALA A 52 7.85 -8.15 6.55
N SER A 53 8.22 -7.99 5.28
CA SER A 53 7.53 -7.09 4.36
C SER A 53 7.61 -7.61 2.94
N THR A 54 6.55 -7.41 2.17
CA THR A 54 6.53 -7.67 0.73
C THR A 54 5.64 -6.64 0.04
N TYR A 55 5.74 -6.54 -1.29
CA TYR A 55 4.86 -5.69 -2.06
C TYR A 55 4.59 -6.28 -3.43
N PHE A 56 3.48 -5.84 -4.03
CA PHE A 56 3.22 -6.04 -5.45
C PHE A 56 2.91 -4.70 -6.11
N ASN A 57 3.15 -4.65 -7.42
CA ASN A 57 2.79 -3.50 -8.24
C ASN A 57 1.34 -3.64 -8.72
N CYS A 58 0.59 -2.54 -8.66
CA CYS A 58 -0.81 -2.48 -9.06
C CYS A 58 -1.04 -1.21 -9.88
N GLN A 59 -1.77 -1.34 -10.99
CA GLN A 59 -2.19 -0.22 -11.82
C GLN A 59 -3.64 -0.43 -12.26
N ARG A 60 -4.27 0.62 -12.78
CA ARG A 60 -5.59 0.50 -13.40
C ARG A 60 -5.55 -0.55 -14.52
N GLU A 61 -6.57 -1.39 -14.62
CA GLU A 61 -6.63 -2.51 -15.58
C GLU A 61 -6.43 -2.05 -17.04
N ALA A 62 -7.09 -0.96 -17.44
CA ALA A 62 -6.91 -0.33 -18.75
C ALA A 62 -5.55 0.38 -18.94
N GLY A 63 -4.64 0.21 -17.99
CA GLY A 63 -3.39 0.95 -17.89
C GLY A 63 -3.58 2.42 -17.53
N SER A 64 -2.45 3.11 -17.44
CA SER A 64 -2.38 4.53 -17.08
C SER A 64 -2.17 5.45 -18.29
N GLY A 65 -2.51 4.99 -19.50
CA GLY A 65 -2.49 5.81 -20.72
C GLY A 65 -1.12 6.41 -21.04
N GLY A 66 -0.06 5.58 -21.01
CA GLY A 66 1.29 6.01 -21.41
C GLY A 66 1.36 6.47 -22.88
N ARG A 67 2.47 7.13 -23.25
CA ARG A 67 2.69 7.66 -24.60
C ARG A 67 2.44 6.57 -25.65
N ARG A 68 1.43 6.77 -26.51
CA ARG A 68 1.21 5.94 -27.69
C ARG A 68 2.24 6.35 -28.73
N PHE A 69 3.25 5.51 -28.97
CA PHE A 69 4.06 5.65 -30.19
C PHE A 69 3.14 5.33 -31.37
N ARG A 70 2.77 6.34 -32.16
CA ARG A 70 2.18 6.09 -33.48
C ARG A 70 3.33 5.56 -34.35
N PRO A 71 3.18 4.43 -35.05
CA PRO A 71 4.15 4.07 -36.07
C PRO A 71 4.19 5.21 -37.10
N GLU A 72 5.39 5.61 -37.52
CA GLU A 72 5.54 6.55 -38.64
C GLU A 72 4.83 5.94 -39.86
N SER A 73 3.86 6.68 -40.39
CA SER A 73 3.25 6.38 -41.67
C SER A 73 4.31 6.52 -42.76
N SER A 74 4.69 5.42 -43.40
CA SER A 74 5.44 5.41 -44.67
C SER A 74 4.62 5.99 -45.80
#